data_AF-A0A0Q9Q4B8-F1
#
_entry.id   AF-A0A0Q9Q4B8-F1
#
_cell.length_a   1.000
_cell.length_b   1.000
_cell.length_c   1.000
_cell.angle_alpha   90.00
_cell.angle_beta   90.00
_cell.angle_gamma   90.00
#
_symmetry.space_group_name_H-M   'P 1'
#
loop_
_entity.id
_entity.type
_entity.pdbx_description
1 polymer ?
#
loop_
_entity_poly.entity_id
_entity_poly.type
_entity_poly.pdbx_seq_one_letter_code
_entity_poly.pdbx_strand_id
1 'polypeptide(L)'
;MSDTIELLEAIGRDASLRYASAEELAGVLAQAQASEALASAVAQGDSALLAVELGQRSLDPPQISQFPGHEDDEPEQDEDEDEEHGEPPAHGRSEPSPR
;
A
#
# COMPACT_ATOMS: atom_id res chain seq x y z
N MET A 1 21.50 24.86 14.67
CA MET A 1 20.47 24.23 13.81
C MET A 1 20.14 22.92 14.47
N SER A 2 18.96 22.83 15.05
CA SER A 2 18.48 21.61 15.72
C SER A 2 18.17 20.58 14.65
N ASP A 3 18.48 19.32 14.91
CA ASP A 3 18.18 18.23 13.97
C ASP A 3 16.65 18.11 13.82
N THR A 4 16.15 18.12 12.58
CA THR A 4 14.71 18.06 12.33
C THR A 4 14.10 16.76 12.81
N ILE A 5 14.86 15.65 12.81
CA ILE A 5 14.40 14.37 13.33
C ILE A 5 14.24 14.40 14.85
N GLU A 6 15.21 14.95 15.57
CA GLU A 6 15.16 15.09 17.04
C GLU A 6 13.98 15.98 17.47
N LEU A 7 13.70 17.02 16.69
CA LEU A 7 12.56 17.90 16.94
C LEU A 7 11.21 17.20 16.73
N LEU A 8 11.11 16.40 15.66
CA LEU A 8 9.93 15.57 15.40
C LEU A 8 9.74 14.51 16.48
N GLU A 9 10.82 13.90 16.99
CA GLU A 9 10.75 12.98 18.13
C GLU A 9 10.23 13.69 19.38
N ALA A 10 10.77 14.87 19.71
CA ALA A 10 10.36 15.64 20.88
C ALA A 10 8.87 16.00 20.82
N ILE A 11 8.38 16.46 19.66
CA ILE A 11 6.96 16.76 19.42
C ILE A 11 6.11 15.49 19.54
N GLY A 12 6.58 14.36 19.00
CA GLY A 12 5.86 13.08 19.08
C GLY A 12 5.80 12.50 20.49
N ARG A 13 6.84 12.70 21.30
CA ARG A 13 6.94 12.22 22.68
C ARG A 13 6.07 13.05 23.63
N ASP A 14 6.03 14.38 23.46
CA ASP A 14 5.21 15.25 24.30
C ASP A 14 3.74 15.23 23.86
N ALA A 15 2.87 14.72 24.72
CA ALA A 15 1.43 14.68 24.46
C ALA A 15 0.81 16.08 24.30
N SER A 16 1.36 17.10 24.97
CA SER A 16 0.85 18.46 24.88
C SER A 16 1.15 19.08 23.52
N LEU A 17 2.33 18.79 22.96
CA LEU A 17 2.73 19.28 21.64
C LEU A 17 1.99 18.57 20.51
N ARG A 18 1.61 17.30 20.69
CA ARG A 18 0.79 16.56 19.71
C ARG A 18 -0.58 17.19 19.45
N TYR A 19 -1.15 17.88 20.45
CA TYR A 19 -2.46 18.52 20.35
C TYR A 19 -2.38 20.05 20.40
N ALA A 20 -1.18 20.61 20.42
CA ALA A 20 -0.98 22.05 20.41
C ALA A 20 -1.53 22.66 19.11
N SER A 21 -2.02 23.89 19.22
CA SER A 21 -2.41 24.66 18.05
C SER A 21 -1.20 24.97 17.16
N ALA A 22 -1.44 25.26 15.88
CA ALA A 22 -0.37 25.61 14.94
C ALA A 22 0.44 26.84 15.40
N GLU A 23 -0.20 27.82 16.06
CA GLU A 23 0.48 29.01 16.60
C GLU A 23 1.40 28.67 17.78
N GLU A 24 0.94 27.83 18.70
CA GLU A 24 1.76 27.37 19.83
C GLU A 24 2.95 26.55 19.32
N LEU A 25 2.72 25.64 18.38
CA LEU A 25 3.77 24.80 17.81
C LEU A 25 4.79 25.65 17.02
N ALA A 26 4.33 26.65 16.26
CA ALA A 26 5.22 27.59 15.56
C ALA A 26 6.12 28.36 16.53
N GLY A 27 5.60 28.76 17.70
CA GLY A 27 6.39 29.41 18.75
C GLY A 27 7.48 28.51 19.33
N VAL A 28 7.20 27.21 19.50
CA VAL A 28 8.18 26.20 19.94
C VAL A 28 9.24 25.97 18.87
N LEU A 29 8.82 25.82 17.60
CA LEU A 29 9.73 25.62 16.47
C LEU A 29 10.68 26.81 16.25
N ALA A 30 10.19 28.04 16.43
CA ALA A 30 11.01 29.25 16.33
C ALA A 30 12.10 29.29 17.40
N GLN A 31 11.75 28.96 18.65
CA GLN A 31 12.72 28.87 19.76
C GLN A 31 13.76 27.78 19.53
N ALA A 32 13.33 26.66 18.92
CA ALA A 32 14.20 25.55 18.59
C ALA A 32 15.01 25.75 17.29
N GLN A 33 14.91 26.90 16.61
CA GLN A 33 15.56 27.13 15.32
C GLN A 33 15.31 25.99 14.31
N ALA A 34 14.05 25.59 14.18
CA ALA A 34 13.61 24.55 13.25
C ALA A 34 13.94 24.90 11.79
N SER A 35 13.96 23.87 10.92
CA SER A 35 14.12 24.09 9.48
C SER A 35 12.93 24.86 8.90
N GLU A 36 13.18 25.52 7.77
CA GLU A 36 12.13 26.23 7.03
C GLU A 36 11.03 25.28 6.57
N ALA A 37 11.39 24.05 6.16
CA ALA A 37 10.39 23.08 5.72
C ALA A 37 9.47 22.64 6.87
N LEU A 38 10.02 22.43 8.07
CA LEU A 38 9.25 22.07 9.24
C LEU A 38 8.36 23.23 9.72
N ALA A 39 8.87 24.47 9.71
CA ALA A 39 8.09 25.66 10.05
C ALA A 39 6.94 25.87 9.05
N SER A 40 7.20 25.70 7.75
CA SER A 40 6.20 25.80 6.70
C SER A 40 5.12 24.73 6.83
N ALA A 41 5.51 23.49 7.15
CA ALA A 41 4.57 22.38 7.34
C ALA A 41 3.58 22.63 8.48
N VAL A 42 4.03 23.25 9.57
CA VAL A 42 3.16 23.61 10.69
C VAL A 42 2.26 24.79 10.35
N ALA A 43 2.78 25.80 9.66
CA ALA A 43 2.01 26.99 9.31
C ALA A 43 0.92 26.70 8.26
N GLN A 44 1.20 25.83 7.29
CA GLN A 44 0.30 25.55 6.16
C GLN A 44 -0.46 24.22 6.30
N GLY A 45 -0.03 23.34 7.22
CA GLY A 45 -0.52 21.97 7.29
C GLY A 45 -0.06 21.08 6.14
N ASP A 46 0.95 21.51 5.37
CA ASP A 46 1.47 20.80 4.19
C ASP A 46 2.86 20.22 4.45
N SER A 47 2.97 18.88 4.46
CA SER A 47 4.22 18.16 4.69
C SER A 47 5.06 17.96 3.44
N ALA A 48 4.67 18.46 2.26
CA ALA A 48 5.37 18.21 1.00
C ALA A 48 6.84 18.67 1.02
N LEU A 49 7.10 19.87 1.55
CA LEU A 49 8.47 20.38 1.68
C LEU A 49 9.30 19.56 2.67
N LEU A 50 8.68 19.13 3.76
CA LEU A 50 9.34 18.29 4.76
C LEU A 50 9.68 16.90 4.18
N ALA A 51 8.81 16.34 3.34
CA ALA A 51 9.08 15.09 2.64
C ALA A 51 10.29 15.19 1.71
N VAL A 52 10.47 16.34 1.03
CA VAL A 52 11.66 16.61 0.20
C VAL A 52 12.91 16.73 1.07
N GLU A 53 12.85 17.47 2.17
CA GLU A 53 13.97 17.63 3.12
C GLU A 53 14.44 16.27 3.66
N LEU A 54 13.50 15.41 4.03
CA LEU A 54 13.78 14.08 4.59
C LEU A 54 14.11 13.02 3.52
N GLY A 55 14.10 13.38 2.23
CA GLY A 55 14.45 12.47 1.14
C GLY A 55 13.42 11.35 0.91
N GLN A 56 12.13 11.60 1.21
CA GLN A 56 11.05 10.65 0.98
C GLN A 56 11.03 10.21 -0.48
N ARG A 57 10.92 8.90 -0.72
CA ARG A 57 10.75 8.31 -2.04
C ARG A 57 9.38 7.66 -2.12
N SER A 58 8.67 7.86 -3.22
CA SER A 58 7.48 7.08 -3.52
C SER A 58 7.87 5.61 -3.68
N LEU A 59 7.29 4.74 -2.87
CA LEU A 59 7.36 3.30 -3.10
C LEU A 59 6.13 2.89 -3.90
N ASP A 60 6.34 2.05 -4.92
CA ASP A 60 5.23 1.40 -5.58
C ASP A 60 4.50 0.48 -4.58
N PRO A 61 3.16 0.40 -4.65
CA PRO A 61 2.43 -0.54 -3.82
C PRO A 61 2.93 -1.96 -4.09
N PRO A 62 3.02 -2.82 -3.06
CA PRO A 62 3.38 -4.21 -3.28
C PRO A 62 2.41 -4.87 -4.27
N GLN A 63 2.91 -5.74 -5.14
CA GLN A 63 2.03 -6.52 -6.02
C GLN A 63 1.18 -7.47 -5.17
N ILE A 64 -0.10 -7.14 -4.98
CA ILE A 64 -1.07 -8.01 -4.32
C ILE A 64 -1.79 -8.78 -5.41
N SER A 65 -1.22 -9.91 -5.84
CA SER A 65 -1.92 -10.90 -6.65
C SER A 65 -2.37 -12.04 -5.74
N GLN A 66 -3.45 -11.83 -5.01
CA GLN A 66 -4.16 -12.93 -4.36
C GLN A 66 -5.48 -13.15 -5.11
N PHE A 67 -5.51 -14.20 -5.91
CA PHE A 67 -6.77 -14.76 -6.38
C PHE A 67 -7.24 -15.74 -5.29
N PRO A 68 -8.49 -15.63 -4.81
CA PRO A 68 -9.09 -16.69 -4.02
C PRO A 68 -8.93 -18.02 -4.77
N GLY A 69 -8.49 -19.07 -4.06
CA GLY A 69 -8.46 -20.41 -4.62
C GLY A 69 -9.86 -20.77 -5.09
N HIS A 70 -10.02 -21.06 -6.38
CA HIS A 70 -11.24 -21.62 -6.90
C HIS A 70 -11.34 -23.04 -6.35
N GLU A 71 -12.22 -23.24 -5.38
CA GLU A 71 -12.76 -24.57 -5.11
C GLU A 71 -13.70 -24.83 -6.29
N ASP A 72 -13.25 -25.62 -7.27
CA ASP A 72 -14.10 -26.15 -8.33
C ASP A 72 -15.18 -27.01 -7.64
N ASP A 73 -16.34 -26.42 -7.31
CA ASP A 73 -17.55 -27.20 -7.04
C ASP A 73 -17.92 -27.89 -8.35
N GLU A 74 -17.44 -29.14 -8.51
CA GLU A 74 -17.87 -30.03 -9.57
C GLU A 74 -19.40 -30.12 -9.55
N PRO A 75 -20.12 -29.80 -10.63
CA PRO A 75 -21.55 -30.07 -10.66
C PRO A 75 -21.74 -31.59 -10.60
N GLU A 76 -22.48 -32.08 -9.60
CA GLU A 76 -22.98 -33.46 -9.56
C GLU A 76 -23.77 -33.68 -10.87
N GLN A 77 -23.19 -34.48 -11.76
CA GLN A 77 -23.86 -34.92 -12.97
C GLN A 77 -24.90 -35.95 -12.55
N ASP A 78 -26.17 -35.54 -12.53
CA ASP A 78 -27.29 -36.47 -12.41
C ASP A 78 -27.20 -37.49 -13.56
N GLU A 79 -27.01 -38.74 -13.17
CA GLU A 79 -26.90 -39.92 -14.01
C GLU A 79 -28.29 -40.29 -14.56
N ASP A 80 -28.70 -39.71 -15.68
CA ASP A 80 -29.81 -40.27 -16.46
C ASP A 80 -29.26 -41.30 -17.45
N GLU A 81 -29.35 -42.57 -17.03
CA GLU A 81 -29.10 -43.77 -17.82
C GLU A 81 -29.99 -43.79 -19.08
N ASP A 82 -29.40 -43.82 -20.27
CA ASP A 82 -30.00 -44.51 -21.40
C ASP A 82 -28.88 -45.12 -22.27
N GLU A 83 -28.75 -46.45 -22.15
CA GLU A 83 -27.82 -47.29 -22.88
C GLU A 83 -28.22 -47.41 -24.36
N GLU A 84 -27.37 -46.97 -25.31
CA GLU A 84 -27.29 -47.67 -26.60
C GLU A 84 -25.87 -47.65 -27.18
N HIS A 85 -25.32 -48.85 -27.31
CA HIS A 85 -23.99 -49.17 -27.81
C HIS A 85 -23.68 -48.60 -29.20
N GLY A 86 -22.50 -47.98 -29.37
CA GLY A 86 -21.90 -47.66 -30.68
C GLY A 86 -20.38 -47.47 -30.59
N GLU A 87 -19.64 -48.17 -31.46
CA GLU A 87 -18.20 -48.48 -31.41
C GLU A 87 -17.18 -47.32 -31.22
N PRO A 88 -15.96 -47.60 -30.68
CA PRO A 88 -14.94 -46.58 -30.47
C PRO A 88 -13.99 -46.43 -31.68
N PRO A 89 -13.68 -45.21 -32.15
CA PRO A 89 -12.52 -45.01 -33.00
C PRO A 89 -11.33 -44.42 -32.22
N ALA A 90 -10.30 -45.28 -32.13
CA ALA A 90 -8.86 -45.03 -32.27
C ALA A 90 -8.24 -43.71 -31.75
N HIS A 91 -7.31 -43.88 -30.80
CA HIS A 91 -6.28 -42.91 -30.45
C HIS A 91 -5.48 -42.43 -31.67
N GLY A 92 -5.38 -41.11 -31.84
CA GLY A 92 -4.50 -40.46 -32.81
C GLY A 92 -3.85 -39.22 -32.20
N ARG A 93 -2.57 -39.36 -31.81
CA ARG A 93 -1.65 -38.28 -31.42
C ARG A 93 -1.64 -37.13 -32.43
N SER A 94 -1.54 -35.88 -31.97
CA SER A 94 -0.37 -35.00 -32.19
C SER A 94 -0.66 -33.58 -31.68
N GLU A 95 0.27 -33.04 -30.90
CA GLU A 95 0.37 -31.62 -30.49
C GLU A 95 0.64 -30.69 -31.72
N PRO A 96 0.99 -29.41 -31.52
CA PRO A 96 0.13 -28.24 -31.34
C PRO A 96 0.23 -27.30 -32.56
N SER A 97 -0.46 -26.16 -32.59
CA SER A 97 -0.08 -25.07 -33.51
C SER A 97 -0.22 -23.69 -32.86
N PRO A 98 0.86 -22.88 -32.85
CA PRO A 98 0.84 -21.51 -32.37
C PRO A 98 0.43 -20.54 -33.49
N ARG A 99 0.15 -19.29 -33.11
CA ARG A 99 0.16 -18.14 -34.02
C ARG A 99 1.33 -17.22 -33.68
#